data_AF-A0A1I4B053-F1
#
_entry.id   AF-A0A1I4B053-F1
#
_cell.length_a   1.000
_cell.length_b   1.000
_cell.length_c   1.000
_cell.angle_alpha   90.00
_cell.angle_beta   90.00
_cell.angle_gamma   90.00
#
_symmetry.space_group_name_H-M   'P 1'
#
loop_
_entity.id
_entity.type
_entity.pdbx_description
1 polymer ?
#
loop_
_entity_poly.entity_id
_entity_poly.type
_entity_poly.pdbx_seq_one_letter_code
_entity_poly.pdbx_strand_id
1 'polypeptide(L)'
;MLQGLHRLWPPLMEFADQLAADLGHPTQVNAYVTPPSSRGFSPHYDVHDVFVLQVAGEKHWRIHEPVLPAPLRTQPWNDRADEVAAAAEGEPVIDAVLRPGDALYLPRGYLHSAVALGEISAHLTIGVHPVTRWAAAESTLDLVRVLAAEDLALRTSLPVGLDLADPAGVADDVAAVIEGLKTWLDRVDPAEVADRLRSRTWAQVRPEPVTPLAQAAAAADLTADTVLRLRRRLRCQLREPVEGRVSLVAGRRTLELPAPTRPALAALLAARELKVADLPGLDAAERLTLARRLVTESVAVVPGAVPVTDAHAEDDEERACTPGTGP
;
A
#
# COMPACT_ATOMS: atom_id res chain seq x y z
N MET A 1 -23.02 -4.10 -4.77
CA MET A 1 -21.55 -4.10 -4.81
C MET A 1 -21.03 -3.71 -3.43
N LEU A 2 -20.09 -4.47 -2.87
CA LEU A 2 -19.41 -4.17 -1.61
C LEU A 2 -17.96 -3.81 -1.92
N GLN A 3 -17.63 -2.54 -1.77
CA GLN A 3 -16.32 -1.99 -2.11
C GLN A 3 -15.33 -2.14 -0.95
N GLY A 4 -14.12 -2.57 -1.26
CA GLY A 4 -13.01 -2.56 -0.31
C GLY A 4 -13.19 -3.51 0.88
N LEU A 5 -13.74 -4.71 0.66
CA LEU A 5 -14.07 -5.67 1.71
C LEU A 5 -12.82 -6.14 2.49
N HIS A 6 -11.66 -6.17 1.82
CA HIS A 6 -10.33 -6.36 2.42
C HIS A 6 -9.93 -5.29 3.45
N ARG A 7 -10.75 -4.26 3.72
CA ARG A 7 -10.49 -3.28 4.79
C ARG A 7 -11.17 -3.62 6.11
N LEU A 8 -12.16 -4.50 6.07
CA LEU A 8 -13.07 -4.75 7.19
C LEU A 8 -13.13 -6.22 7.59
N TRP A 9 -12.90 -7.16 6.65
CA TRP A 9 -13.03 -8.59 6.93
C TRP A 9 -11.66 -9.27 7.07
N PRO A 10 -11.27 -9.79 8.25
CA PRO A 10 -9.91 -10.28 8.51
C PRO A 10 -9.37 -11.34 7.54
N PRO A 11 -10.14 -12.35 7.09
CA PRO A 11 -9.63 -13.31 6.11
C PRO A 11 -9.26 -12.65 4.77
N LEU A 12 -10.04 -11.66 4.32
CA LEU A 12 -9.75 -10.93 3.08
C LEU A 12 -8.64 -9.89 3.24
N MET A 13 -8.45 -9.33 4.44
CA MET A 13 -7.26 -8.55 4.77
C MET A 13 -6.02 -9.43 4.54
N GLU A 14 -5.92 -10.54 5.28
CA GLU A 14 -4.77 -11.43 5.23
C GLU A 14 -4.47 -11.95 3.82
N PHE A 15 -5.52 -12.38 3.10
CA PHE A 15 -5.40 -12.82 1.72
C PHE A 15 -4.87 -11.72 0.79
N ALA A 16 -5.47 -10.52 0.82
CA ALA A 16 -5.05 -9.41 -0.04
C ALA A 16 -3.62 -8.96 0.27
N ASP A 17 -3.26 -8.89 1.56
CA ASP A 17 -1.94 -8.45 1.96
C ASP A 17 -0.83 -9.44 1.57
N GLN A 18 -1.09 -10.74 1.72
CA GLN A 18 -0.17 -11.77 1.27
C GLN A 18 -0.03 -11.75 -0.26
N LEU A 19 -1.15 -11.68 -0.99
CA LEU A 19 -1.12 -11.61 -2.45
C LEU A 19 -0.38 -10.36 -2.94
N ALA A 20 -0.60 -9.20 -2.32
CA ALA A 20 0.14 -7.99 -2.65
C ALA A 20 1.65 -8.12 -2.36
N ALA A 21 2.03 -8.86 -1.31
CA ALA A 21 3.42 -9.13 -0.99
C ALA A 21 4.07 -10.01 -2.06
N ASP A 22 3.39 -11.08 -2.47
CA ASP A 22 3.87 -12.04 -3.47
C ASP A 22 3.97 -11.40 -4.87
N LEU A 23 2.98 -10.60 -5.25
CA LEU A 23 2.95 -9.92 -6.56
C LEU A 23 3.84 -8.68 -6.62
N GLY A 24 4.22 -8.11 -5.48
CA GLY A 24 4.89 -6.79 -5.45
C GLY A 24 4.00 -5.62 -5.89
N HIS A 25 2.71 -5.86 -6.11
CA HIS A 25 1.72 -4.87 -6.57
C HIS A 25 0.57 -4.75 -5.56
N PRO A 26 0.03 -3.54 -5.32
CA PRO A 26 -1.10 -3.35 -4.42
C PRO A 26 -2.35 -4.07 -4.92
N THR A 27 -3.12 -4.63 -3.99
CA THR A 27 -4.36 -5.34 -4.31
C THR A 27 -5.55 -4.73 -3.60
N GLN A 28 -6.72 -4.77 -4.23
CA GLN A 28 -7.99 -4.40 -3.65
C GLN A 28 -9.00 -5.52 -3.87
N VAL A 29 -9.74 -5.90 -2.84
CA VAL A 29 -10.84 -6.87 -2.94
C VAL A 29 -12.18 -6.17 -2.85
N ASN A 30 -13.04 -6.43 -3.83
CA ASN A 30 -14.44 -6.03 -3.89
C ASN A 30 -15.31 -7.29 -4.02
N ALA A 31 -16.55 -7.24 -3.51
CA ALA A 31 -17.52 -8.32 -3.69
C ALA A 31 -18.74 -7.85 -4.50
N TYR A 32 -19.18 -8.69 -5.43
CA TYR A 32 -20.32 -8.44 -6.28
C TYR A 32 -21.35 -9.53 -6.07
N VAL A 33 -22.49 -9.13 -5.51
CA VAL A 33 -23.66 -10.00 -5.36
C VAL A 33 -24.70 -9.54 -6.39
N THR A 34 -25.10 -10.46 -7.26
CA THR A 34 -26.00 -10.22 -8.39
C THR A 34 -27.26 -11.06 -8.20
N PRO A 35 -28.46 -10.43 -8.10
CA PRO A 35 -29.73 -11.15 -8.01
C PRO A 35 -30.01 -12.05 -9.24
N PRO A 36 -30.97 -13.00 -9.12
CA PRO A 36 -31.34 -13.90 -10.21
C PRO A 36 -31.73 -13.15 -11.48
N SER A 37 -31.30 -13.67 -12.64
CA SER A 37 -31.62 -13.16 -13.98
C SER A 37 -31.30 -11.67 -14.21
N SER A 38 -30.43 -11.09 -13.39
CA SER A 38 -29.93 -9.73 -13.59
C SER A 38 -28.57 -9.75 -14.30
N ARG A 39 -28.42 -8.84 -15.27
CA ARG A 39 -27.12 -8.50 -15.84
C ARG A 39 -26.38 -7.66 -14.81
N GLY A 40 -25.07 -7.90 -14.66
CA GLY A 40 -24.20 -7.00 -13.90
C GLY A 40 -24.01 -5.67 -14.63
N PHE A 41 -22.76 -5.31 -14.90
CA PHE A 41 -22.43 -4.11 -15.68
C PHE A 41 -22.47 -4.40 -17.19
N SER A 42 -22.70 -3.35 -17.98
CA SER A 42 -22.46 -3.35 -19.44
C SER A 42 -20.98 -3.70 -19.73
N PRO A 43 -20.65 -4.16 -20.95
CA PRO A 43 -19.26 -4.38 -21.33
C PRO A 43 -18.37 -3.17 -21.02
N HIS A 44 -17.27 -3.42 -20.32
CA HIS A 44 -16.31 -2.40 -19.90
C HIS A 44 -14.94 -3.04 -19.71
N TYR A 45 -13.89 -2.22 -19.59
CA TYR A 45 -12.57 -2.68 -19.17
C TYR A 45 -12.14 -1.96 -17.90
N ASP A 46 -11.26 -2.60 -17.14
CA ASP A 46 -10.58 -2.01 -16.00
C ASP A 46 -9.20 -1.47 -16.37
N VAL A 47 -8.77 -0.42 -15.64
CA VAL A 47 -7.42 0.16 -15.71
C VAL A 47 -6.41 -0.53 -14.78
N HIS A 48 -6.81 -1.67 -14.24
CA HIS A 48 -6.04 -2.51 -13.33
C HIS A 48 -6.33 -3.97 -13.67
N ASP A 49 -5.41 -4.87 -13.32
CA ASP A 49 -5.62 -6.28 -13.62
C ASP A 49 -6.60 -6.86 -12.60
N VAL A 50 -7.33 -7.91 -12.97
CA VAL A 50 -8.38 -8.48 -12.14
C VAL A 50 -8.26 -9.99 -12.05
N PHE A 51 -8.36 -10.53 -10.83
CA PHE A 51 -8.81 -11.90 -10.63
C PHE A 51 -10.27 -11.91 -10.20
N VAL A 52 -11.10 -12.67 -10.89
CA VAL A 52 -12.46 -12.99 -10.48
C VAL A 52 -12.41 -14.35 -9.77
N LEU A 53 -12.90 -14.41 -8.54
CA LEU A 53 -13.08 -15.64 -7.78
C LEU A 53 -14.57 -15.86 -7.54
N GLN A 54 -15.14 -16.86 -8.18
CA GLN A 54 -16.56 -17.17 -8.01
C GLN A 54 -16.76 -17.88 -6.67
N VAL A 55 -17.65 -17.35 -5.82
CA VAL A 55 -17.85 -17.85 -4.44
C VAL A 55 -19.24 -18.40 -4.18
N ALA A 56 -20.26 -17.99 -4.95
CA ALA A 56 -21.62 -18.54 -4.84
C ALA A 56 -22.38 -18.42 -6.17
N GLY A 57 -23.24 -19.40 -6.46
CA GLY A 57 -24.03 -19.45 -7.70
C GLY A 57 -23.19 -19.47 -8.98
N GLU A 58 -23.84 -19.28 -10.11
CA GLU A 58 -23.20 -19.31 -11.43
C GLU A 58 -23.29 -17.97 -12.15
N LYS A 59 -22.24 -17.61 -12.88
CA LYS A 59 -22.22 -16.40 -13.71
C LYS A 59 -21.60 -16.68 -15.07
N HIS A 60 -22.31 -16.29 -16.13
CA HIS A 60 -21.82 -16.37 -17.50
C HIS A 60 -20.98 -15.13 -17.82
N TRP A 61 -19.69 -15.34 -18.07
CA TRP A 61 -18.72 -14.31 -18.42
C TRP A 61 -18.42 -14.32 -19.90
N ARG A 62 -18.38 -13.12 -20.48
CA ARG A 62 -17.90 -12.88 -21.85
C ARG A 62 -16.77 -11.88 -21.82
N ILE A 63 -15.64 -12.27 -22.40
CA ILE A 63 -14.40 -11.51 -22.42
C ILE A 63 -14.01 -11.26 -23.88
N HIS A 64 -13.65 -10.02 -24.21
CA HIS A 64 -13.23 -9.61 -25.55
C HIS A 64 -11.85 -8.94 -25.50
N GLU A 65 -11.17 -8.90 -26.66
CA GLU A 65 -9.88 -8.24 -26.77
C GLU A 65 -9.95 -6.74 -26.44
N PRO A 66 -8.88 -6.16 -25.87
CA PRO A 66 -8.84 -4.74 -25.53
C PRO A 66 -8.99 -3.81 -26.75
N VAL A 67 -9.86 -2.80 -26.64
CA VAL A 67 -9.83 -1.64 -27.56
C VAL A 67 -8.65 -0.71 -27.27
N LEU A 68 -8.16 -0.74 -26.03
CA LEU A 68 -6.95 -0.06 -25.59
C LEU A 68 -6.13 -1.05 -24.76
N PRO A 69 -5.01 -1.57 -25.28
CA PRO A 69 -4.13 -2.43 -24.52
C PRO A 69 -3.47 -1.69 -23.34
N ALA A 70 -3.41 -2.35 -22.18
CA ALA A 70 -2.64 -1.87 -21.03
C ALA A 70 -2.98 -0.44 -20.52
N PRO A 71 -4.27 -0.03 -20.43
CA PRO A 71 -4.67 1.35 -20.19
C PRO A 71 -4.11 1.91 -18.87
N LEU A 72 -3.80 3.20 -18.87
CA LEU A 72 -3.43 3.95 -17.67
C LEU A 72 -4.66 4.30 -16.84
N ARG A 73 -4.44 4.68 -15.57
CA ARG A 73 -5.52 5.13 -14.68
C ARG A 73 -6.30 6.34 -15.21
N THR A 74 -5.66 7.15 -16.03
CA THR A 74 -6.22 8.34 -16.69
C THR A 74 -6.92 8.01 -18.01
N GLN A 75 -7.02 6.73 -18.39
CA GLN A 75 -7.64 6.27 -19.63
C GLN A 75 -8.84 5.33 -19.32
N PRO A 76 -9.85 5.81 -18.59
CA PRO A 76 -11.02 5.01 -18.25
C PRO A 76 -11.81 4.63 -19.51
N TRP A 77 -12.54 3.52 -19.42
CA TRP A 77 -13.32 3.01 -20.56
C TRP A 77 -14.42 3.97 -21.04
N ASN A 78 -14.94 4.83 -20.16
CA ASN A 78 -15.96 5.81 -20.51
C ASN A 78 -15.52 6.75 -21.64
N ASP A 79 -14.23 7.05 -21.75
CA ASP A 79 -13.68 7.91 -22.81
C ASP A 79 -13.67 7.21 -24.17
N ARG A 80 -14.01 5.90 -24.19
CA ARG A 80 -14.04 5.01 -25.37
C ARG A 80 -15.30 4.15 -25.39
N ALA A 81 -16.41 4.65 -24.84
CA ALA A 81 -17.62 3.87 -24.65
C ALA A 81 -18.15 3.26 -25.97
N ASP A 82 -18.10 4.02 -27.07
CA ASP A 82 -18.56 3.56 -28.39
C ASP A 82 -17.65 2.47 -28.97
N GLU A 83 -16.33 2.61 -28.85
CA GLU A 83 -15.36 1.57 -29.25
C GLU A 83 -15.57 0.28 -28.45
N VAL A 84 -15.79 0.42 -27.14
CA VAL A 84 -16.06 -0.72 -26.24
C VAL A 84 -17.36 -1.43 -26.62
N ALA A 85 -18.43 -0.68 -26.89
CA ALA A 85 -19.71 -1.25 -27.29
C ALA A 85 -19.58 -2.03 -28.60
N ALA A 86 -18.92 -1.44 -29.61
CA ALA A 86 -18.69 -2.10 -30.90
C ALA A 86 -17.83 -3.37 -30.78
N ALA A 87 -16.75 -3.32 -30.00
CA ALA A 87 -15.88 -4.49 -29.81
C ALA A 87 -16.58 -5.64 -29.06
N ALA A 88 -17.48 -5.32 -28.14
CA ALA A 88 -18.24 -6.32 -27.38
C ALA A 88 -19.31 -7.07 -28.20
N GLU A 89 -19.63 -6.60 -29.41
CA GLU A 89 -20.50 -7.31 -30.36
C GLU A 89 -19.75 -8.43 -31.13
N GLY A 90 -18.42 -8.42 -31.10
CA GLY A 90 -17.58 -9.43 -31.73
C GLY A 90 -17.57 -10.77 -30.98
N GLU A 91 -16.85 -11.74 -31.55
CA GLU A 91 -16.65 -13.05 -30.92
C GLU A 91 -15.80 -12.90 -29.64
N PRO A 92 -16.27 -13.37 -28.48
CA PRO A 92 -15.51 -13.34 -27.24
C PRO A 92 -14.30 -14.29 -27.31
N VAL A 93 -13.17 -13.86 -26.75
CA VAL A 93 -12.00 -14.73 -26.54
C VAL A 93 -12.21 -15.72 -25.40
N ILE A 94 -13.12 -15.40 -24.47
CA ILE A 94 -13.60 -16.32 -23.44
C ILE A 94 -15.11 -16.14 -23.30
N ASP A 95 -15.86 -17.22 -23.51
CA ASP A 95 -17.29 -17.32 -23.23
C ASP A 95 -17.49 -18.55 -22.32
N ALA A 96 -17.65 -18.31 -21.01
CA ALA A 96 -17.62 -19.37 -20.01
C ALA A 96 -18.51 -19.09 -18.81
N VAL A 97 -19.06 -20.15 -18.22
CA VAL A 97 -19.80 -20.09 -16.95
C VAL A 97 -18.86 -20.42 -15.81
N LEU A 98 -18.69 -19.48 -14.88
CA LEU A 98 -17.93 -19.70 -13.64
C LEU A 98 -18.84 -20.21 -12.53
N ARG A 99 -18.35 -21.20 -11.78
CA ARG A 99 -18.98 -21.86 -10.62
C ARG A 99 -18.14 -21.64 -9.36
N PRO A 100 -18.71 -21.84 -8.15
CA PRO A 100 -17.96 -21.65 -6.91
C PRO A 100 -16.65 -22.45 -6.90
N GLY A 101 -15.53 -21.76 -6.65
CA GLY A 101 -14.18 -22.33 -6.71
C GLY A 101 -13.41 -21.99 -7.99
N ASP A 102 -14.08 -21.58 -9.07
CA ASP A 102 -13.42 -21.16 -10.30
C ASP A 102 -12.78 -19.78 -10.16
N ALA A 103 -11.67 -19.60 -10.89
CA ALA A 103 -10.94 -18.35 -10.99
C ALA A 103 -10.72 -17.94 -12.44
N LEU A 104 -10.85 -16.64 -12.73
CA LEU A 104 -10.58 -16.04 -14.03
C LEU A 104 -9.65 -14.84 -13.85
N TYR A 105 -8.53 -14.83 -14.57
CA TYR A 105 -7.62 -13.69 -14.61
C TYR A 105 -7.86 -12.86 -15.87
N LEU A 106 -7.94 -11.54 -15.71
CA LEU A 106 -8.14 -10.56 -16.77
C LEU A 106 -7.05 -9.49 -16.66
N PRO A 107 -6.12 -9.40 -17.62
CA PRO A 107 -5.23 -8.26 -17.71
C PRO A 107 -6.02 -6.96 -17.92
N ARG A 108 -5.53 -5.82 -17.41
CA ARG A 108 -6.17 -4.52 -17.64
C ARG A 108 -6.38 -4.25 -19.13
N GLY A 109 -7.51 -3.64 -19.46
CA GLY A 109 -7.92 -3.37 -20.84
C GLY A 109 -8.79 -4.46 -21.47
N TYR A 110 -8.81 -5.70 -20.96
CA TYR A 110 -9.74 -6.71 -21.48
C TYR A 110 -11.19 -6.34 -21.16
N LEU A 111 -12.01 -6.32 -22.21
CA LEU A 111 -13.42 -6.02 -22.09
C LEU A 111 -14.10 -7.22 -21.45
N HIS A 112 -14.99 -6.96 -20.49
CA HIS A 112 -15.70 -8.03 -19.82
C HIS A 112 -17.12 -7.62 -19.46
N SER A 113 -18.02 -8.60 -19.52
CA SER A 113 -19.38 -8.50 -19.02
C SER A 113 -19.82 -9.82 -18.42
N ALA A 114 -20.76 -9.76 -17.48
CA ALA A 114 -21.19 -10.95 -16.76
C ALA A 114 -22.69 -10.91 -16.44
N VAL A 115 -23.35 -12.06 -16.58
CA VAL A 115 -24.80 -12.24 -16.33
C VAL A 115 -25.00 -13.39 -15.35
N ALA A 116 -25.78 -13.18 -14.29
CA ALA A 116 -26.11 -14.25 -13.34
C ALA A 116 -27.09 -15.25 -13.96
N LEU A 117 -26.87 -16.54 -13.71
CA LEU A 117 -27.71 -17.61 -14.25
C LEU A 117 -28.66 -18.15 -13.16
N GLY A 118 -29.96 -17.84 -13.29
CA GLY A 118 -31.07 -18.48 -12.56
C GLY A 118 -31.16 -18.24 -11.05
N GLU A 119 -30.04 -18.07 -10.35
CA GLU A 119 -29.93 -17.94 -8.90
C GLU A 119 -29.11 -16.70 -8.50
N ILE A 120 -29.05 -16.41 -7.19
CA ILE A 120 -28.15 -15.39 -6.66
C ILE A 120 -26.71 -15.83 -6.94
N SER A 121 -25.92 -14.94 -7.52
CA SER A 121 -24.50 -15.20 -7.79
C SER A 121 -23.60 -14.18 -7.09
N ALA A 122 -22.53 -14.66 -6.46
CA ALA A 122 -21.51 -13.84 -5.83
C ALA A 122 -20.09 -14.20 -6.31
N HIS A 123 -19.29 -13.16 -6.58
CA HIS A 123 -17.85 -13.29 -6.79
C HIS A 123 -17.08 -12.22 -6.03
N LEU A 124 -15.82 -12.53 -5.76
CA LEU A 124 -14.82 -11.56 -5.35
C LEU A 124 -14.02 -11.12 -6.58
N THR A 125 -13.79 -9.82 -6.69
CA THR A 125 -12.87 -9.23 -7.67
C THR A 125 -11.66 -8.75 -6.91
N ILE A 126 -10.51 -9.33 -7.24
CA ILE A 126 -9.21 -8.96 -6.71
C ILE A 126 -8.54 -8.08 -7.76
N GLY A 127 -8.66 -6.78 -7.59
CA GLY A 127 -7.96 -5.81 -8.44
C GLY A 127 -6.49 -5.74 -8.05
N VAL A 128 -5.59 -6.00 -9.00
CA VAL A 128 -4.14 -5.80 -8.86
C VAL A 128 -3.78 -4.52 -9.57
N HIS A 129 -3.24 -3.54 -8.85
CA HIS A 129 -2.87 -2.23 -9.39
C HIS A 129 -1.39 -2.24 -9.79
N PRO A 130 -1.04 -2.42 -11.07
CA PRO A 130 0.34 -2.64 -11.45
C PRO A 130 1.18 -1.38 -11.22
N VAL A 131 2.39 -1.57 -10.71
CA VAL A 131 3.41 -0.52 -10.68
C VAL A 131 4.08 -0.53 -12.05
N THR A 132 3.89 0.53 -12.82
CA THR A 132 4.26 0.58 -14.24
C THR A 132 5.50 1.44 -14.48
N ARG A 133 6.09 1.30 -15.67
CA ARG A 133 7.11 2.24 -16.16
C ARG A 133 6.57 3.67 -16.26
N TRP A 134 5.26 3.84 -16.50
CA TRP A 134 4.61 5.14 -16.45
C TRP A 134 4.69 5.77 -15.05
N ALA A 135 4.42 5.00 -13.99
CA ALA A 135 4.58 5.50 -12.62
C ALA A 135 6.03 5.91 -12.31
N ALA A 136 7.02 5.23 -12.92
CA ALA A 136 8.42 5.61 -12.83
C ALA A 136 8.68 6.94 -13.54
N ALA A 137 8.17 7.11 -14.76
CA ALA A 137 8.26 8.37 -15.51
C ALA A 137 7.61 9.54 -14.74
N GLU A 138 6.42 9.35 -14.18
CA GLU A 138 5.77 10.36 -13.32
C GLU A 138 6.65 10.72 -12.13
N SER A 139 7.23 9.72 -11.44
CA SER A 139 8.11 9.94 -10.29
C SER A 139 9.41 10.66 -10.68
N THR A 140 9.97 10.37 -11.86
CA THR A 140 11.13 11.06 -12.43
C THR A 140 10.79 12.52 -12.77
N LEU A 141 9.65 12.79 -13.39
CA LEU A 141 9.22 14.16 -13.69
C LEU A 141 8.96 14.97 -12.41
N ASP A 142 8.39 14.35 -11.38
CA ASP A 142 8.25 14.97 -10.06
C ASP A 142 9.61 15.29 -9.44
N LEU A 143 10.63 14.45 -9.65
CA LEU A 143 12.00 14.70 -9.20
C LEU A 143 12.65 15.85 -9.95
N VAL A 144 12.52 15.87 -11.28
CA VAL A 144 12.99 16.99 -12.10
C VAL A 144 12.38 18.29 -11.61
N ARG A 145 11.07 18.32 -11.33
CA ARG A 145 10.40 19.52 -10.78
C ARG A 145 11.02 20.00 -9.46
N VAL A 146 11.41 19.07 -8.58
CA VAL A 146 12.05 19.39 -7.30
C VAL A 146 13.47 19.95 -7.52
N LEU A 147 14.27 19.28 -8.35
CA LEU A 147 15.65 19.70 -8.64
C LEU A 147 15.70 21.04 -9.39
N ALA A 148 14.83 21.20 -10.38
CA ALA A 148 14.73 22.40 -11.21
C ALA A 148 14.30 23.63 -10.42
N ALA A 149 13.61 23.47 -9.29
CA ALA A 149 13.19 24.59 -8.45
C ALA A 149 14.36 25.36 -7.82
N GLU A 150 15.56 24.77 -7.76
CA GLU A 150 16.76 25.45 -7.27
C GLU A 150 17.40 26.35 -8.33
N ASP A 151 17.14 26.09 -9.61
CA ASP A 151 17.69 26.84 -10.74
C ASP A 151 17.15 28.27 -10.78
N LEU A 152 18.04 29.26 -10.77
CA LEU A 152 17.64 30.65 -10.88
C LEU A 152 17.06 30.97 -12.27
N ALA A 153 17.59 30.38 -13.34
CA ALA A 153 17.14 30.64 -14.71
C ALA A 153 15.68 30.22 -14.93
N LEU A 154 15.23 29.17 -14.26
CA LEU A 154 13.83 28.71 -14.29
C LEU A 154 12.91 29.50 -13.34
N ARG A 155 13.49 30.29 -12.41
CA ARG A 155 12.74 31.10 -11.45
C ARG A 155 12.59 32.56 -11.86
N THR A 156 13.39 33.05 -12.80
CA THR A 156 13.28 34.43 -13.30
C THR A 156 12.01 34.63 -14.12
N SER A 157 11.43 35.83 -14.04
CA SER A 157 10.25 36.19 -14.83
C SER A 157 10.57 36.26 -16.31
N LEU A 158 9.59 35.87 -17.14
CA LEU A 158 9.59 36.20 -18.57
C LEU A 158 9.58 37.73 -18.79
N PRO A 159 9.99 38.21 -19.98
CA PRO A 159 10.01 39.64 -20.28
C PRO A 159 8.67 40.35 -20.04
N VAL A 160 8.73 41.57 -19.50
CA VAL A 160 7.53 42.42 -19.29
C VAL A 160 6.95 42.86 -20.62
N GLY A 161 5.63 42.74 -20.79
CA GLY A 161 4.92 43.11 -22.02
C GLY A 161 4.81 41.98 -23.06
N LEU A 162 5.22 40.77 -22.69
CA LEU A 162 5.04 39.55 -23.48
C LEU A 162 3.55 39.29 -23.79
N ASP A 163 3.24 39.02 -25.06
CA ASP A 163 1.93 38.53 -25.51
C ASP A 163 1.90 37.00 -25.49
N LEU A 164 1.23 36.41 -24.50
CA LEU A 164 1.08 34.96 -24.38
C LEU A 164 0.14 34.34 -25.44
N ALA A 165 -0.59 35.15 -26.21
CA ALA A 165 -1.37 34.68 -27.34
C ALA A 165 -0.52 34.40 -28.58
N ASP A 166 0.72 34.91 -28.64
CA ASP A 166 1.69 34.64 -29.70
C ASP A 166 2.72 33.57 -29.25
N PRO A 167 2.63 32.33 -29.75
CA PRO A 167 3.61 31.28 -29.43
C PRO A 167 5.05 31.65 -29.80
N ALA A 168 5.25 32.52 -30.81
CA ALA A 168 6.60 32.95 -31.21
C ALA A 168 7.26 33.83 -30.13
N GLY A 169 6.46 34.58 -29.36
CA GLY A 169 6.96 35.47 -28.30
C GLY A 169 7.61 34.73 -27.12
N VAL A 170 7.30 33.44 -26.92
CA VAL A 170 7.86 32.60 -25.84
C VAL A 170 8.74 31.45 -26.33
N ALA A 171 8.94 31.33 -27.65
CA ALA A 171 9.57 30.15 -28.24
C ALA A 171 11.00 29.93 -27.71
N ASP A 172 11.80 31.01 -27.62
CA ASP A 172 13.18 30.94 -27.15
C ASP A 172 13.26 30.58 -25.65
N ASP A 173 12.38 31.16 -24.82
CA ASP A 173 12.30 30.84 -23.39
C ASP A 173 11.89 29.37 -23.17
N VAL A 174 10.89 28.90 -23.91
CA VAL A 174 10.46 27.49 -23.86
C VAL A 174 11.56 26.55 -24.33
N ALA A 175 12.29 26.91 -25.39
CA ALA A 175 13.42 26.11 -25.88
C ALA A 175 14.53 26.03 -24.83
N ALA A 176 14.87 27.14 -24.17
CA ALA A 176 15.85 27.17 -23.08
C ALA A 176 15.41 26.30 -21.88
N VAL A 177 14.12 26.34 -21.52
CA VAL A 177 13.56 25.45 -20.48
C VAL A 177 13.69 23.98 -20.89
N ILE A 178 13.35 23.62 -22.13
CA ILE A 178 13.45 22.24 -22.64
C ILE A 178 14.90 21.75 -22.61
N GLU A 179 15.87 22.59 -23.00
CA GLU A 179 17.29 22.27 -22.91
C GLU A 179 17.72 22.07 -21.45
N GLY A 180 17.32 22.97 -20.55
CA GLY A 180 17.57 22.84 -19.11
C GLY A 180 17.00 21.55 -18.52
N LEU A 181 15.79 21.15 -18.91
CA LEU A 181 15.15 19.92 -18.42
C LEU A 181 15.98 18.67 -18.72
N LYS A 182 16.74 18.62 -19.83
CA LYS A 182 17.65 17.50 -20.13
C LYS A 182 18.76 17.39 -19.09
N THR A 183 19.38 18.51 -18.74
CA THR A 183 20.40 18.57 -17.69
C THR A 183 19.84 18.10 -16.34
N TRP A 184 18.60 18.47 -16.02
CA TRP A 184 17.95 18.05 -14.78
C TRP A 184 17.58 16.57 -14.77
N LEU A 185 17.17 16.01 -15.92
CA LEU A 185 16.93 14.57 -16.07
C LEU A 185 18.19 13.76 -15.81
N ASP A 186 19.36 14.20 -16.30
CA ASP A 186 20.64 13.53 -16.07
C ASP A 186 21.07 13.51 -14.60
N ARG A 187 20.52 14.42 -13.79
CA ARG A 187 20.77 14.51 -12.34
C ARG A 187 19.83 13.65 -11.50
N VAL A 188 18.78 13.08 -12.09
CA VAL A 188 17.83 12.23 -11.35
C VAL A 188 18.51 10.91 -10.98
N ASP A 189 18.63 10.64 -9.68
CA ASP A 189 19.10 9.35 -9.18
C ASP A 189 18.03 8.26 -9.38
N PRO A 190 18.32 7.18 -10.13
CA PRO A 190 17.41 6.04 -10.27
C PRO A 190 17.03 5.40 -8.92
N ALA A 191 17.89 5.44 -7.91
CA ALA A 191 17.60 4.92 -6.59
C ALA A 191 16.52 5.75 -5.87
N GLU A 192 16.50 7.07 -6.05
CA GLU A 192 15.46 7.93 -5.50
C GLU A 192 14.10 7.69 -6.19
N VAL A 193 14.11 7.49 -7.52
CA VAL A 193 12.90 7.10 -8.27
C VAL A 193 12.34 5.78 -7.73
N ALA A 194 13.20 4.77 -7.57
CA ALA A 194 12.83 3.47 -7.01
C ALA A 194 12.26 3.61 -5.59
N ASP A 195 12.84 4.50 -4.78
CA ASP A 195 12.35 4.77 -3.43
C ASP A 195 10.98 5.45 -3.39
N ARG A 196 10.72 6.40 -4.30
CA ARG A 196 9.41 7.03 -4.44
C ARG A 196 8.36 6.01 -4.89
N LEU A 197 8.68 5.16 -5.86
CA LEU A 197 7.80 4.08 -6.31
C LEU A 197 7.49 3.10 -5.17
N ARG A 198 8.51 2.63 -4.46
CA ARG A 198 8.37 1.75 -3.30
C ARG A 198 7.50 2.39 -2.23
N SER A 199 7.77 3.64 -1.87
CA SER A 199 7.05 4.35 -0.81
C SER A 199 5.57 4.56 -1.17
N ARG A 200 5.26 4.94 -2.43
CA ARG A 200 3.88 5.06 -2.93
C ARG A 200 3.16 3.71 -2.97
N THR A 201 3.86 2.65 -3.33
CA THR A 201 3.30 1.29 -3.41
C THR A 201 2.99 0.75 -2.02
N TRP A 202 3.96 0.82 -1.11
CA TRP A 202 3.81 0.32 0.27
C TRP A 202 2.77 1.10 1.06
N ALA A 203 2.57 2.39 0.74
CA ALA A 203 1.53 3.21 1.34
C ALA A 203 0.09 2.75 1.05
N GLN A 204 -0.12 1.92 0.02
CA GLN A 204 -1.44 1.39 -0.32
C GLN A 204 -1.83 0.21 0.56
N VAL A 205 -0.84 -0.49 1.14
CA VAL A 205 -1.04 -1.54 2.13
C VAL A 205 -1.08 -0.90 3.51
N ARG A 206 -2.15 -1.13 4.29
CA ARG A 206 -2.27 -0.60 5.64
C ARG A 206 -1.62 -1.54 6.65
N PRO A 207 -0.56 -1.12 7.36
CA PRO A 207 -0.03 -1.88 8.47
C PRO A 207 -1.10 -2.11 9.55
N GLU A 208 -0.94 -3.16 10.33
CA GLU A 208 -1.76 -3.49 11.51
C GLU A 208 -2.02 -2.25 12.38
N PRO A 209 -3.27 -1.92 12.75
CA PRO A 209 -3.51 -0.83 13.71
C PRO A 209 -2.73 -1.07 15.00
N VAL A 210 -2.13 -0.02 15.54
CA VAL A 210 -1.44 -0.07 16.84
C VAL A 210 -2.26 0.67 17.87
N THR A 211 -2.24 0.21 19.12
CA THR A 211 -2.82 0.88 20.29
C THR A 211 -1.75 1.79 20.90
N PRO A 212 -1.67 3.09 20.53
CA PRO A 212 -0.45 3.88 20.77
C PRO A 212 -0.13 4.04 22.26
N LEU A 213 -1.17 4.21 23.09
CA LEU A 213 -1.01 4.33 24.55
C LEU A 213 -0.52 3.02 25.18
N ALA A 214 -1.12 1.88 24.82
CA ALA A 214 -0.72 0.58 25.32
C ALA A 214 0.71 0.20 24.88
N GLN A 215 1.06 0.50 23.62
CA GLN A 215 2.39 0.25 23.09
C GLN A 215 3.44 1.19 23.70
N ALA A 216 3.09 2.44 23.99
CA ALA A 216 3.99 3.37 24.68
C ALA A 216 4.26 2.94 26.13
N ALA A 217 3.23 2.49 26.86
CA ALA A 217 3.39 1.92 28.19
C ALA A 217 4.23 0.64 28.14
N ALA A 218 3.91 -0.30 27.24
CA ALA A 218 4.70 -1.52 27.07
C ALA A 218 6.15 -1.24 26.68
N ALA A 219 6.41 -0.19 25.87
CA ALA A 219 7.77 0.26 25.57
C ALA A 219 8.50 0.78 26.80
N ALA A 220 7.79 1.40 27.75
CA ALA A 220 8.34 1.86 29.02
C ALA A 220 8.87 0.67 29.86
N ASP A 221 8.09 -0.40 29.92
CA ASP A 221 8.26 -1.55 30.82
C ASP A 221 8.90 -2.79 30.16
N LEU A 222 9.61 -2.61 29.04
CA LEU A 222 10.27 -3.73 28.37
C LEU A 222 11.27 -4.44 29.28
N THR A 223 11.24 -5.77 29.24
CA THR A 223 12.20 -6.66 29.91
C THR A 223 12.91 -7.54 28.88
N ALA A 224 13.91 -8.29 29.32
CA ALA A 224 14.61 -9.26 28.47
C ALA A 224 13.65 -10.35 27.94
N ASP A 225 12.63 -10.73 28.70
CA ASP A 225 11.66 -11.76 28.33
C ASP A 225 10.52 -11.24 27.43
N THR A 226 10.41 -9.92 27.27
CA THR A 226 9.34 -9.35 26.43
C THR A 226 9.51 -9.81 24.98
N VAL A 227 8.40 -10.28 24.39
CA VAL A 227 8.35 -10.68 22.98
C VAL A 227 8.05 -9.45 22.12
N LEU A 228 8.92 -9.20 21.15
CA LEU A 228 8.69 -8.25 20.07
C LEU A 228 8.14 -9.00 18.87
N ARG A 229 7.00 -8.54 18.34
CA ARG A 229 6.48 -8.99 17.06
C ARG A 229 6.58 -7.88 16.05
N LEU A 230 7.15 -8.15 14.88
CA LEU A 230 7.10 -7.22 13.77
C LEU A 230 5.64 -6.90 13.45
N ARG A 231 5.33 -5.62 13.31
CA ARG A 231 3.96 -5.17 13.04
C ARG A 231 3.46 -5.83 11.75
N ARG A 232 2.30 -6.50 11.81
CA ARG A 232 1.78 -7.20 10.63
C ARG A 232 1.56 -6.21 9.50
N ARG A 233 1.86 -6.65 8.27
CA ARG A 233 1.69 -5.88 7.03
C ARG A 233 2.56 -4.62 6.93
N LEU A 234 3.43 -4.37 7.92
CA LEU A 234 4.46 -3.36 7.78
C LEU A 234 5.58 -3.93 6.91
N ARG A 235 5.69 -3.42 5.68
CA ARG A 235 6.81 -3.76 4.81
C ARG A 235 8.06 -3.08 5.32
N CYS A 236 9.12 -3.87 5.43
CA CYS A 236 10.42 -3.42 5.92
C CYS A 236 11.52 -3.83 4.93
N GLN A 237 12.52 -2.97 4.78
CA GLN A 237 13.75 -3.26 4.06
C GLN A 237 14.91 -2.75 4.89
N LEU A 238 15.89 -3.63 5.11
CA LEU A 238 17.13 -3.28 5.80
C LEU A 238 18.21 -3.03 4.75
N ARG A 239 18.78 -1.83 4.73
CA ARG A 239 19.86 -1.46 3.80
C ARG A 239 21.22 -1.83 4.35
N GLU A 240 22.24 -1.88 3.50
CA GLU A 240 23.62 -2.05 3.98
C GLU A 240 24.08 -0.83 4.78
N PRO A 241 24.96 -1.01 5.78
CA PRO A 241 25.48 0.10 6.55
C PRO A 241 26.31 1.07 5.70
N VAL A 242 26.09 2.36 5.89
CA VAL A 242 26.88 3.45 5.28
C VAL A 242 27.34 4.35 6.42
N GLU A 243 28.64 4.68 6.46
CA GLU A 243 29.23 5.58 7.47
C GLU A 243 28.89 5.20 8.94
N GLY A 244 28.86 3.88 9.24
CA GLY A 244 28.60 3.38 10.59
C GLY A 244 27.13 3.42 11.03
N ARG A 245 26.19 3.74 10.13
CA ARG A 245 24.75 3.66 10.35
C ARG A 245 24.09 2.64 9.44
N VAL A 246 23.01 2.03 9.90
CA VAL A 246 22.15 1.13 9.13
C VAL A 246 20.76 1.73 9.00
N SER A 247 20.25 1.80 7.77
CA SER A 247 18.90 2.30 7.49
C SER A 247 17.88 1.16 7.49
N LEU A 248 16.90 1.25 8.39
CA LEU A 248 15.70 0.42 8.36
C LEU A 248 14.56 1.22 7.73
N VAL A 249 14.20 0.87 6.50
CA VAL A 249 13.02 1.41 5.84
C VAL A 249 11.81 0.62 6.35
N ALA A 250 10.83 1.31 6.93
CA ALA A 250 9.61 0.73 7.49
C ALA A 250 8.37 1.50 7.00
N GLY A 251 7.69 0.96 5.99
CA GLY A 251 6.59 1.65 5.31
C GLY A 251 7.06 2.96 4.65
N ARG A 252 6.55 4.10 5.17
CA ARG A 252 6.89 5.46 4.71
C ARG A 252 8.05 6.10 5.48
N ARG A 253 8.52 5.47 6.55
CA ARG A 253 9.60 6.01 7.40
C ARG A 253 10.89 5.28 7.13
N THR A 254 12.00 5.98 7.35
CA THR A 254 13.34 5.39 7.43
C THR A 254 13.90 5.70 8.80
N LEU A 255 14.36 4.67 9.50
CA LEU A 255 15.04 4.78 10.77
C LEU A 255 16.54 4.60 10.55
N GLU A 256 17.32 5.58 11.00
CA GLU A 256 18.77 5.53 11.00
C GLU A 256 19.27 5.03 12.36
N LEU A 257 19.87 3.85 12.38
CA LEU A 257 20.29 3.14 13.59
C LEU A 257 21.80 2.88 13.56
N PRO A 258 22.48 2.69 14.70
CA PRO A 258 23.90 2.33 14.71
C PRO A 258 24.16 1.00 14.00
N ALA A 259 25.25 0.89 13.23
CA ALA A 259 25.59 -0.34 12.48
C ALA A 259 25.57 -1.64 13.31
N PRO A 260 25.98 -1.68 14.60
CA PRO A 260 25.89 -2.88 15.43
C PRO A 260 24.48 -3.45 15.59
N THR A 261 23.43 -2.65 15.37
CA THR A 261 22.02 -3.12 15.46
C THR A 261 21.60 -3.99 14.28
N ARG A 262 22.38 -4.04 13.19
CA ARG A 262 22.04 -4.76 11.96
C ARG A 262 21.71 -6.25 12.17
N PRO A 263 22.51 -7.05 12.89
CA PRO A 263 22.20 -8.47 13.10
C PRO A 263 20.88 -8.66 13.85
N ALA A 264 20.61 -7.83 14.87
CA ALA A 264 19.36 -7.86 15.62
C ALA A 264 18.14 -7.55 14.73
N LEU A 265 18.24 -6.51 13.89
CA LEU A 265 17.19 -6.15 12.94
C LEU A 265 16.95 -7.26 11.91
N ALA A 266 18.02 -7.81 11.34
CA ALA A 266 17.92 -8.89 10.35
C ALA A 266 17.24 -10.13 10.96
N ALA A 267 17.60 -10.51 12.19
CA ALA A 267 16.97 -11.62 12.90
C ALA A 267 15.47 -11.37 13.13
N LEU A 268 15.09 -10.17 13.59
CA LEU A 268 13.67 -9.81 13.80
C LEU A 268 12.86 -9.81 12.50
N LEU A 269 13.44 -9.31 11.41
CA LEU A 269 12.78 -9.31 10.11
C LEU A 269 12.58 -10.73 9.55
N ALA A 270 13.53 -11.63 9.81
CA ALA A 270 13.45 -13.03 9.39
C ALA A 270 12.46 -13.83 10.24
N ALA A 271 12.59 -13.80 11.57
CA ALA A 271 11.74 -14.59 12.47
C ALA A 271 10.33 -14.00 12.66
N ARG A 272 10.13 -12.71 12.34
CA ARG A 272 8.90 -11.92 12.58
C ARG A 272 8.53 -11.73 14.04
N GLU A 273 9.04 -12.55 14.94
CA GLU A 273 8.83 -12.49 16.37
C GLU A 273 10.10 -12.96 17.10
N LEU A 274 10.54 -12.23 18.12
CA LEU A 274 11.72 -12.55 18.93
C LEU A 274 11.59 -11.95 20.32
N LYS A 275 12.14 -12.63 21.34
CA LYS A 275 12.33 -12.01 22.66
C LYS A 275 13.43 -10.95 22.60
N VAL A 276 13.35 -9.93 23.45
CA VAL A 276 14.40 -8.90 23.57
C VAL A 276 15.75 -9.54 23.90
N ALA A 277 15.77 -10.56 24.78
CA ALA A 277 16.98 -11.31 25.15
C ALA A 277 17.63 -12.06 23.97
N ASP A 278 16.89 -12.33 22.91
CA ASP A 278 17.37 -13.13 21.79
C ASP A 278 17.87 -12.26 20.62
N LEU A 279 17.86 -10.93 20.76
CA LEU A 279 18.38 -10.00 19.75
C LEU A 279 19.92 -10.13 19.65
N PRO A 280 20.45 -10.68 18.54
CA PRO A 280 21.88 -10.97 18.43
C PRO A 280 22.74 -9.72 18.24
N GLY A 281 24.02 -9.83 18.61
CA GLY A 281 25.04 -8.82 18.32
C GLY A 281 25.00 -7.56 19.20
N LEU A 282 24.17 -7.54 20.24
CA LEU A 282 23.98 -6.42 21.16
C LEU A 282 24.07 -6.92 22.61
N ASP A 283 24.52 -6.06 23.52
CA ASP A 283 24.45 -6.31 24.97
C ASP A 283 23.03 -6.11 25.53
N ALA A 284 22.82 -6.44 26.81
CA ALA A 284 21.49 -6.39 27.43
C ALA A 284 20.85 -4.98 27.41
N ALA A 285 21.63 -3.92 27.61
CA ALA A 285 21.14 -2.54 27.63
C ALA A 285 20.85 -2.04 26.21
N GLU A 286 21.71 -2.38 25.25
CA GLU A 286 21.54 -2.08 23.84
C GLU A 286 20.30 -2.77 23.25
N ARG A 287 20.05 -4.04 23.61
CA ARG A 287 18.83 -4.78 23.21
C ARG A 287 17.57 -4.08 23.66
N LEU A 288 17.49 -3.69 24.94
CA LEU A 288 16.35 -2.95 25.49
C LEU A 288 16.16 -1.59 24.80
N THR A 289 17.26 -0.90 24.50
CA THR A 289 17.24 0.40 23.81
C THR A 289 16.69 0.26 22.39
N LEU A 290 17.19 -0.72 21.62
CA LEU A 290 16.71 -1.00 20.28
C LEU A 290 15.23 -1.42 20.30
N ALA A 291 14.87 -2.35 21.19
CA ALA A 291 13.50 -2.83 21.35
C ALA A 291 12.51 -1.68 21.60
N ARG A 292 12.85 -0.80 22.56
CA ARG A 292 12.06 0.39 22.88
C ARG A 292 11.88 1.28 21.67
N ARG A 293 12.96 1.55 20.92
CA ARG A 293 12.89 2.37 19.71
C ARG A 293 11.96 1.75 18.66
N LEU A 294 12.05 0.45 18.43
CA LEU A 294 11.21 -0.25 17.45
C LEU A 294 9.73 -0.22 17.82
N VAL A 295 9.39 -0.33 19.11
CA VAL A 295 8.01 -0.24 19.59
C VAL A 295 7.48 1.19 19.50
N THR A 296 8.26 2.18 19.95
CA THR A 296 7.88 3.61 19.87
C THR A 296 7.65 4.06 18.42
N GLU A 297 8.48 3.59 17.49
CA GLU A 297 8.32 3.89 16.05
C GLU A 297 7.25 3.03 15.35
N SER A 298 6.55 2.17 16.10
CA SER A 298 5.53 1.25 15.59
C SER A 298 6.03 0.34 14.46
N VAL A 299 7.32 -0.03 14.53
CA VAL A 299 7.93 -1.05 13.66
C VAL A 299 7.66 -2.44 14.21
N ALA A 300 7.86 -2.60 15.52
CA ALA A 300 7.45 -3.76 16.28
C ALA A 300 6.30 -3.39 17.22
N VAL A 301 5.60 -4.41 17.71
CA VAL A 301 4.59 -4.31 18.75
C VAL A 301 4.89 -5.33 19.84
N VAL A 302 4.47 -5.04 21.06
CA VAL A 302 4.37 -6.02 22.14
C VAL A 302 3.00 -6.69 22.04
N PRO A 303 2.93 -8.00 21.73
CA PRO A 303 1.65 -8.72 21.66
C PRO A 303 0.90 -8.65 22.99
N GLY A 304 -0.41 -8.43 22.94
CA GLY A 304 -1.24 -8.40 24.14
C GLY A 304 -1.07 -7.17 25.03
N ALA A 305 -0.34 -6.13 24.60
CA ALA A 305 -0.24 -4.90 25.38
C ALA A 305 -1.62 -4.24 25.58
N VAL A 306 -1.99 -4.04 26.84
CA VAL A 306 -3.22 -3.41 27.28
C VAL A 306 -2.89 -1.97 27.71
N PRO A 307 -3.78 -0.98 27.51
CA PRO A 307 -3.60 0.33 28.13
C PRO A 307 -3.45 0.15 29.64
N VAL A 308 -2.60 0.94 30.28
CA VAL A 308 -2.62 1.07 31.74
C VAL A 308 -3.97 1.65 32.11
N THR A 309 -4.92 0.81 32.52
CA THR A 309 -6.07 1.24 33.30
C THR A 309 -5.53 1.51 34.69
N ASP A 310 -5.83 2.68 35.25
CA ASP A 310 -5.39 3.09 36.59
C ASP A 310 -5.56 1.95 37.60
N ALA A 311 -4.45 1.30 37.95
CA ALA A 311 -4.38 0.24 38.95
C ALA A 311 -4.45 0.81 40.39
N HIS A 312 -5.28 1.83 40.59
CA HIS A 312 -5.45 2.54 41.86
C HIS A 312 -6.89 2.60 42.34
N ALA A 313 -7.83 1.85 41.75
CA ALA A 313 -9.23 1.84 42.16
C ALA A 313 -9.63 0.67 43.07
N GLU A 314 -8.78 -0.34 43.30
CA GLU A 314 -9.16 -1.54 44.07
C GLU A 314 -8.64 -1.58 45.53
N ASP A 315 -7.81 -0.64 45.96
CA ASP A 315 -7.26 -0.63 47.35
C ASP A 315 -8.04 0.26 48.35
N ASP A 316 -9.07 0.99 47.91
CA ASP A 316 -9.81 1.93 48.79
C ASP A 316 -11.14 1.39 49.35
N GLU A 317 -11.62 0.21 48.91
CA GLU A 317 -12.87 -0.38 49.45
C GLU A 317 -12.66 -1.27 50.70
N GLU A 318 -11.44 -1.72 51.01
CA GLU A 318 -11.19 -2.58 52.18
C GLU A 318 -10.98 -1.83 53.52
N ARG A 319 -10.96 -0.48 53.51
CA ARG A 319 -10.84 0.34 54.73
C ARG A 319 -12.15 0.86 55.32
N ALA A 320 -13.30 0.53 54.72
CA ALA A 320 -14.62 1.00 55.15
C ALA A 320 -15.50 -0.09 55.79
N CYS A 321 -14.94 -0.99 56.60
CA CYS A 321 -15.73 -1.92 57.43
C CYS A 321 -15.07 -2.21 58.77
N THR A 322 -15.17 -1.25 59.70
CA THR A 322 -15.11 -1.54 61.14
C THR A 322 -16.30 -0.88 61.84
N PRO A 323 -17.32 -1.63 62.29
CA PRO A 323 -18.37 -1.08 63.12
C PRO A 323 -17.86 -0.96 64.56
N GLY A 324 -17.76 0.27 65.05
CA GLY A 324 -17.48 0.56 66.45
C GLY A 324 -18.66 0.17 67.33
N THR A 325 -18.45 -0.85 68.17
CA THR A 325 -19.28 -1.13 69.35
C THR A 325 -19.01 -0.10 70.44
N GLY A 326 -20.06 0.58 70.91
CA GLY A 326 -20.05 1.37 72.14
C GLY A 326 -21.48 1.48 72.70
N PRO A 327 -21.67 1.44 74.03
CA PRO A 327 -22.96 1.30 74.70
C PRO A 327 -23.87 2.53 74.61
#